data_AF-A0A165X2W5-F1
#
_entry.id   AF-A0A165X2W5-F1
#
_cell.length_a   1.000
_cell.length_b   1.000
_cell.length_c   1.000
_cell.angle_alpha   90.00
_cell.angle_beta   90.00
_cell.angle_gamma   90.00
#
_symmetry.space_group_name_H-M   'P 1'
#
loop_
_entity.id
_entity.type
_entity.pdbx_description
1 polymer ?
#
loop_
_entity_poly.entity_id
_entity_poly.type
_entity_poly.pdbx_seq_one_letter_code
_entity_poly.pdbx_strand_id
1 'polypeptide(L)'
;MSASKIRDILAAKSPKLFGNIARSTINEWIDRTGDRPRWSDAVMLMAEDGNHVKGGRGNYGVLERHPLVVKSIIKSLVRLCAEGAPMTLITMRGIIVATILRMAPEVFETVQHDGSVFRCSDMWLRDWLHHTLHWSERKATRAAHKLPKDWEGQTEKSFFRMAHDIKEHDIPAELQVNTDQSQGVFA
;
A
#
# COMPACT_ATOMS: atom_id res chain seq x y z
N MET A 1 -28.98 -12.78 12.78
CA MET A 1 -28.72 -11.53 13.53
C MET A 1 -29.19 -10.34 12.68
N SER A 2 -29.95 -9.39 13.25
CA SER A 2 -30.51 -8.25 12.48
C SER A 2 -29.48 -7.14 12.25
N ALA A 3 -29.64 -6.36 11.17
CA ALA A 3 -28.73 -5.25 10.85
C ALA A 3 -28.67 -4.17 11.95
N SER A 4 -29.79 -3.91 12.64
CA SER A 4 -29.81 -2.99 13.79
C SER A 4 -28.92 -3.50 14.93
N LYS A 5 -29.00 -4.80 15.25
CA LYS A 5 -28.18 -5.39 16.31
C LYS A 5 -26.69 -5.36 15.96
N ILE A 6 -26.35 -5.58 14.68
CA ILE A 6 -24.97 -5.47 14.18
C ILE A 6 -24.47 -4.02 14.31
N ARG A 7 -25.29 -3.04 13.89
CA ARG A 7 -24.99 -1.61 14.03
C ARG A 7 -24.65 -1.25 15.46
N ASP A 8 -25.51 -1.64 16.40
CA ASP A 8 -25.37 -1.26 17.80
C ASP A 8 -24.10 -1.89 18.41
N ILE A 9 -23.77 -3.13 18.04
CA ILE A 9 -22.50 -3.78 18.43
C ILE A 9 -21.29 -3.04 17.86
N LEU A 10 -21.33 -2.66 16.57
CA LEU A 10 -20.22 -1.95 15.91
C LEU A 10 -20.03 -0.55 16.50
N ALA A 11 -21.12 0.19 16.70
CA ALA A 11 -21.11 1.51 17.32
C ALA A 11 -20.58 1.45 18.75
N ALA A 12 -20.94 0.42 19.53
CA ALA A 12 -20.38 0.22 20.87
C ALA A 12 -18.88 -0.12 20.84
N LYS A 13 -18.42 -0.93 19.88
CA LYS A 13 -17.00 -1.32 19.74
C LYS A 13 -16.11 -0.15 19.31
N SER A 14 -16.57 0.67 18.37
CA SER A 14 -15.81 1.84 17.92
C SER A 14 -16.77 2.97 17.51
N PRO A 15 -17.18 3.81 18.47
CA PRO A 15 -18.09 4.93 18.21
C PRO A 15 -17.54 5.90 17.17
N LYS A 16 -16.22 6.11 17.16
CA LYS A 16 -15.54 7.00 16.21
C LYS A 16 -15.65 6.53 14.75
N LEU A 17 -15.63 5.22 14.51
CA LEU A 17 -15.68 4.65 13.16
C LEU A 17 -17.10 4.30 12.72
N PHE A 18 -17.94 3.82 13.65
CA PHE A 18 -19.24 3.24 13.33
C PHE A 18 -20.43 3.99 13.94
N GLY A 19 -20.20 5.10 14.65
CA GLY A 19 -21.28 5.86 15.31
C GLY A 19 -22.35 6.39 14.35
N ASN A 20 -21.98 6.66 13.10
CA ASN A 20 -22.88 7.15 12.06
C ASN A 20 -23.25 6.09 11.00
N ILE A 21 -22.96 4.81 11.24
CA ILE A 21 -23.21 3.79 10.22
C ILE A 21 -24.72 3.57 10.03
N ALA A 22 -25.19 3.72 8.79
CA ALA A 22 -26.59 3.54 8.46
C ALA A 22 -26.97 2.05 8.45
N ARG A 23 -28.22 1.76 8.83
CA ARG A 23 -28.77 0.39 8.79
C ARG A 23 -28.79 -0.16 7.35
N SER A 24 -29.04 0.70 6.36
CA SER A 24 -29.03 0.34 4.93
C SER A 24 -27.67 -0.20 4.51
N THR A 25 -26.58 0.45 4.90
CA THR A 25 -25.20 0.03 4.60
C THR A 25 -24.92 -1.38 5.12
N ILE A 26 -25.34 -1.72 6.34
CA ILE A 26 -25.15 -3.08 6.88
C ILE A 26 -26.02 -4.11 6.15
N ASN A 27 -27.19 -3.72 5.64
CA ASN A 27 -28.00 -4.62 4.82
C ASN A 27 -27.36 -4.88 3.45
N GLU A 28 -26.67 -3.90 2.87
CA GLU A 28 -25.93 -4.09 1.62
C GLU A 28 -24.71 -5.01 1.79
N TRP A 29 -24.15 -5.10 2.99
CA TRP A 29 -23.02 -5.98 3.26
C TRP A 29 -23.39 -7.45 3.33
N ILE A 30 -24.63 -7.78 3.72
CA ILE A 30 -25.03 -9.16 4.01
C ILE A 30 -26.18 -9.56 3.07
N ASP A 31 -25.85 -10.43 2.13
CA ASP A 31 -26.84 -11.10 1.29
C ASP A 31 -27.57 -12.16 2.12
N ARG A 32 -28.89 -12.03 2.19
CA ARG A 32 -29.80 -12.94 2.92
C ARG A 32 -30.81 -13.63 2.01
N THR A 33 -30.58 -13.62 0.69
CA THR A 33 -31.50 -14.20 -0.29
C THR A 33 -31.47 -15.73 -0.31
N GLY A 34 -30.40 -16.36 0.19
CA GLY A 34 -30.26 -17.81 0.31
C GLY A 34 -30.55 -18.37 1.70
N ASP A 35 -30.41 -19.70 1.84
CA ASP A 35 -30.65 -20.44 3.10
C ASP A 35 -29.76 -20.00 4.26
N ARG A 36 -28.62 -19.37 3.97
CA ARG A 36 -27.68 -18.84 4.96
C ARG A 36 -27.24 -17.43 4.59
N PRO A 37 -27.16 -16.50 5.56
CA PRO A 37 -26.56 -15.20 5.32
C PRO A 37 -25.11 -15.34 4.89
N ARG A 38 -24.73 -14.66 3.81
CA ARG A 38 -23.35 -14.56 3.33
C ARG A 38 -22.98 -13.10 3.14
N TRP A 39 -21.68 -12.83 3.07
CA TRP A 39 -21.22 -11.52 2.60
C TRP A 39 -21.69 -11.31 1.17
N SER A 40 -22.11 -10.09 0.84
CA SER A 40 -22.47 -9.76 -0.54
C SER A 40 -21.24 -9.86 -1.43
N ASP A 41 -21.46 -10.17 -2.71
CA ASP A 41 -20.38 -10.29 -3.69
C ASP A 41 -19.54 -9.00 -3.77
N ALA A 42 -20.17 -7.83 -3.57
CA ALA A 42 -19.48 -6.55 -3.49
C ALA A 42 -18.50 -6.46 -2.30
N VAL A 43 -18.87 -7.01 -1.13
CA VAL A 43 -17.98 -7.06 0.04
C VAL A 43 -16.84 -8.04 -0.19
N MET A 44 -17.12 -9.20 -0.79
CA MET A 44 -16.07 -10.17 -1.14
C MET A 44 -15.06 -9.59 -2.13
N LEU A 45 -15.55 -8.91 -3.17
CA LEU A 45 -14.70 -8.20 -4.13
C LEU A 45 -13.87 -7.10 -3.46
N MET A 46 -14.43 -6.33 -2.53
CA MET A 46 -13.65 -5.33 -1.78
C MET A 46 -12.61 -5.94 -0.85
N ALA A 47 -12.87 -7.14 -0.30
CA ALA A 47 -11.90 -7.85 0.52
C ALA A 47 -10.74 -8.41 -0.32
N GLU A 48 -11.04 -8.96 -1.50
CA GLU A 48 -10.05 -9.44 -2.49
C GLU A 48 -9.23 -8.30 -3.08
N ASP A 49 -9.88 -7.17 -3.40
CA ASP A 49 -9.22 -5.94 -3.83
C ASP A 49 -8.29 -5.41 -2.74
N GLY A 50 -8.48 -5.81 -1.46
CA GLY A 50 -7.83 -5.21 -0.31
C GLY A 50 -8.55 -3.92 0.07
N ASN A 51 -8.50 -3.55 1.37
CA ASN A 51 -9.25 -2.43 1.94
C ASN A 51 -8.70 -1.06 1.47
N HIS A 52 -8.77 -0.82 0.17
CA HIS A 52 -8.35 0.39 -0.49
C HIS A 52 -9.40 1.45 -0.18
N VAL A 53 -8.98 2.53 0.46
CA VAL A 53 -9.66 3.79 0.23
C VAL A 53 -9.48 4.03 -1.26
N LYS A 54 -10.49 3.69 -2.08
CA LYS A 54 -10.54 4.12 -3.47
C LYS A 54 -10.51 5.64 -3.42
N GLY A 55 -9.31 6.20 -3.48
CA GLY A 55 -9.07 7.63 -3.54
C GLY A 55 -9.92 8.12 -4.69
N GLY A 56 -11.00 8.85 -4.36
CA GLY A 56 -12.05 9.14 -5.31
C GLY A 56 -11.47 9.75 -6.58
N ARG A 57 -11.76 9.16 -7.74
CA ARG A 57 -11.41 9.66 -9.10
C ARG A 57 -10.13 10.52 -9.11
N GLY A 58 -9.07 9.99 -8.52
CA GLY A 58 -7.81 10.72 -8.42
C GLY A 58 -7.25 10.94 -9.80
N ASN A 59 -6.51 12.04 -9.98
CA ASN A 59 -5.87 12.48 -11.22
C ASN A 59 -4.83 11.50 -11.82
N TYR A 60 -4.89 10.21 -11.52
CA TYR A 60 -4.08 9.15 -12.11
C TYR A 60 -4.04 9.26 -13.65
N GLY A 61 -5.20 9.57 -14.25
CA GLY A 61 -5.35 9.69 -15.70
C GLY A 61 -4.70 10.91 -16.35
N VAL A 62 -4.05 11.81 -15.59
CA VAL A 62 -3.46 13.04 -16.14
C VAL A 62 -2.42 12.77 -17.23
N LEU A 63 -1.75 11.62 -17.18
CA LEU A 63 -0.76 11.19 -18.18
C LEU A 63 -1.28 10.18 -19.20
N GLU A 64 -2.55 9.75 -19.15
CA GLU A 64 -3.10 8.73 -20.06
C GLU A 64 -3.01 9.16 -21.53
N ARG A 65 -3.20 10.47 -21.80
CA ARG A 65 -3.08 11.05 -23.14
C ARG A 65 -1.63 11.22 -23.60
N HIS A 66 -0.65 10.96 -22.72
CA HIS A 66 0.77 11.18 -22.98
C HIS A 66 1.59 9.88 -22.77
N PRO A 67 1.30 8.79 -23.50
CA PRO A 67 1.93 7.48 -23.27
C PRO A 67 3.45 7.49 -23.49
N LEU A 68 3.96 8.37 -24.34
CA LEU A 68 5.41 8.53 -24.55
C LEU A 68 6.10 9.15 -23.33
N VAL A 69 5.42 10.08 -22.64
CA VAL A 69 5.91 10.68 -21.39
C VAL A 69 5.98 9.62 -20.31
N VAL A 70 4.91 8.82 -20.15
CA VAL A 70 4.86 7.69 -19.22
C VAL A 70 6.01 6.71 -19.47
N LYS A 71 6.21 6.29 -20.73
CA LYS A 71 7.33 5.40 -21.10
C LYS A 71 8.70 6.00 -20.75
N SER A 72 8.90 7.30 -21.00
CA SER A 72 10.16 7.99 -20.67
C SER A 72 10.40 8.07 -19.16
N ILE A 73 9.36 8.34 -18.37
CA ILE A 73 9.42 8.36 -16.91
C ILE A 73 9.79 6.97 -16.39
N ILE A 74 9.03 5.93 -16.78
CA ILE A 74 9.25 4.54 -16.32
C ILE A 74 10.67 4.09 -16.65
N LYS A 75 11.12 4.31 -17.89
CA LYS A 75 12.48 3.97 -18.32
C LYS A 75 13.55 4.61 -17.43
N SER A 76 13.36 5.88 -17.04
CA SER A 76 14.33 6.62 -16.24
C SER A 76 14.36 6.13 -14.80
N LEU A 77 13.18 5.92 -14.20
CA LEU A 77 13.06 5.41 -12.83
C LEU A 77 13.60 3.98 -12.68
N VAL A 78 13.22 3.08 -13.58
CA VAL A 78 13.68 1.67 -13.56
C VAL A 78 15.18 1.59 -13.76
N ARG A 79 15.74 2.37 -14.69
CA ARG A 79 17.19 2.43 -14.90
C ARG A 79 17.95 2.86 -13.66
N LEU A 80 17.54 3.96 -13.03
CA LEU A 80 18.19 4.46 -11.82
C LEU A 80 18.09 3.47 -10.65
N CYS A 81 16.94 2.80 -10.51
CA CYS A 81 16.77 1.76 -9.52
C CYS A 81 17.70 0.56 -9.79
N ALA A 82 17.83 0.12 -11.04
CA ALA A 82 18.73 -0.97 -11.43
C ALA A 82 20.22 -0.63 -11.23
N GLU A 83 20.58 0.65 -11.37
CA GLU A 83 21.93 1.16 -11.11
C GLU A 83 22.21 1.38 -9.60
N GLY A 84 21.26 1.07 -8.71
CA GLY A 84 21.41 1.18 -7.27
C GLY A 84 21.29 2.62 -6.74
N ALA A 85 20.77 3.56 -7.54
CA ALA A 85 20.59 4.94 -7.10
C ALA A 85 19.49 5.03 -6.02
N PRO A 86 19.65 5.90 -4.99
CA PRO A 86 18.65 6.06 -3.96
C PRO A 86 17.36 6.68 -4.53
N MET A 87 16.26 5.92 -4.47
CA MET A 87 14.94 6.35 -4.95
C MET A 87 14.13 6.97 -3.82
N THR A 88 14.27 8.30 -3.67
CA THR A 88 13.43 9.11 -2.79
C THR A 88 12.25 9.71 -3.56
N LEU A 89 11.15 10.05 -2.86
CA LEU A 89 10.02 10.75 -3.49
C LEU A 89 10.43 12.07 -4.15
N ILE A 90 11.41 12.78 -3.58
CA ILE A 90 11.92 14.04 -4.14
C ILE A 90 12.59 13.77 -5.49
N THR A 91 13.48 12.77 -5.54
CA THR A 91 14.16 12.38 -6.79
C THR A 91 13.16 11.93 -7.85
N MET A 92 12.21 11.07 -7.47
CA MET A 92 11.19 10.56 -8.38
C MET A 92 10.28 11.68 -8.91
N ARG A 93 9.83 12.59 -8.03
CA ARG A 93 9.08 13.79 -8.44
C ARG A 93 9.89 14.64 -9.41
N GLY A 94 11.16 14.89 -9.12
CA GLY A 94 12.04 15.69 -9.98
C GLY A 94 12.15 15.12 -11.39
N ILE A 95 12.33 13.81 -11.51
CA ILE A 95 12.39 13.11 -12.80
C ILE A 95 11.07 13.23 -13.55
N ILE A 96 9.94 13.02 -12.87
CA ILE A 96 8.61 13.12 -13.47
C ILE A 96 8.34 14.53 -13.97
N VAL A 97 8.51 15.54 -13.11
CA VAL A 97 8.30 16.94 -13.45
C VAL A 97 9.20 17.37 -14.60
N ALA A 98 10.49 17.05 -14.55
CA ALA A 98 11.43 17.38 -15.63
C ALA A 98 11.05 16.72 -16.95
N THR A 99 10.58 15.47 -16.91
CA THR A 99 10.14 14.75 -18.11
C THR A 99 8.87 15.36 -18.69
N ILE A 100 7.89 15.71 -17.85
CA ILE A 100 6.66 16.38 -18.29
C ILE A 100 6.98 17.76 -18.87
N LEU A 101 7.75 18.60 -18.19
CA LEU A 101 8.14 19.92 -18.69
C LEU A 101 8.86 19.86 -20.05
N ARG A 102 9.65 18.81 -20.28
CA ARG A 102 10.38 18.61 -21.54
C ARG A 102 9.51 18.09 -22.68
N MET A 103 8.50 17.28 -22.39
CA MET A 103 7.79 16.50 -23.41
C MET A 103 6.30 16.87 -23.58
N ALA A 104 5.67 17.39 -22.55
CA ALA A 104 4.26 17.73 -22.49
C ALA A 104 4.00 18.81 -21.41
N PRO A 105 4.59 20.02 -21.53
CA PRO A 105 4.42 21.07 -20.53
C PRO A 105 2.95 21.48 -20.32
N GLU A 106 2.09 21.31 -21.33
CA GLU A 106 0.65 21.59 -21.29
C GLU A 106 -0.09 20.83 -20.19
N VAL A 107 0.47 19.72 -19.70
CA VAL A 107 -0.05 18.96 -18.56
C VAL A 107 -0.14 19.83 -17.30
N PHE A 108 0.80 20.77 -17.11
CA PHE A 108 0.79 21.69 -15.96
C PHE A 108 -0.09 22.92 -16.17
N GLU A 109 -0.56 23.16 -17.39
CA GLU A 109 -1.38 24.31 -17.77
C GLU A 109 -2.86 23.96 -17.88
N THR A 110 -3.16 22.67 -18.08
CA THR A 110 -4.53 22.16 -18.22
C THR A 110 -5.29 22.35 -16.91
N VAL A 111 -6.32 23.19 -16.97
CA VAL A 111 -7.25 23.43 -15.86
C VAL A 111 -8.27 22.30 -15.81
N GLN A 112 -8.39 21.67 -14.64
CA GLN A 112 -9.37 20.62 -14.38
C GLN A 112 -10.77 21.23 -14.16
N HIS A 113 -11.80 20.37 -14.14
CA HIS A 113 -13.18 20.81 -13.94
C HIS A 113 -13.37 21.61 -12.62
N ASP A 114 -12.57 21.33 -11.59
CA ASP A 114 -12.60 22.04 -10.31
C ASP A 114 -11.78 23.34 -10.28
N GLY A 115 -11.22 23.76 -11.42
CA GLY A 115 -10.36 24.94 -11.53
C GLY A 115 -8.92 24.72 -11.07
N SER A 116 -8.56 23.53 -10.60
CA SER A 116 -7.20 23.21 -10.20
C SER A 116 -6.31 22.88 -11.40
N VAL A 117 -4.99 23.01 -11.22
CA VAL A 117 -4.00 22.54 -12.19
C VAL A 117 -3.18 21.41 -11.59
N PHE A 118 -2.66 20.53 -12.44
CA PHE A 118 -1.81 19.44 -11.97
C PHE A 118 -0.52 19.99 -11.33
N ARG A 119 -0.12 19.40 -10.19
CA ARG A 119 1.09 19.82 -9.43
C ARG A 119 2.03 18.68 -9.06
N CYS A 120 1.80 17.46 -9.54
CA CYS A 120 2.60 16.27 -9.18
C CYS A 120 2.83 16.14 -7.65
N SER A 121 1.75 16.23 -6.87
CA SER A 121 1.80 16.16 -5.40
C SER A 121 2.32 14.81 -4.90
N ASP A 122 2.79 14.73 -3.64
CA ASP A 122 3.29 13.46 -3.08
C ASP A 122 2.20 12.38 -3.03
N MET A 123 0.96 12.80 -2.81
CA MET A 123 -0.18 11.90 -2.80
C MET A 123 -0.39 11.28 -4.19
N TRP A 124 -0.44 12.12 -5.23
CA TRP A 124 -0.54 11.64 -6.60
C TRP A 124 0.67 10.79 -7.00
N LEU A 125 1.88 11.20 -6.62
CA LEU A 125 3.10 10.47 -6.95
C LEU A 125 3.11 9.07 -6.35
N ARG A 126 2.75 8.92 -5.07
CA ARG A 126 2.68 7.62 -4.40
C ARG A 126 1.66 6.71 -5.07
N ASP A 127 0.47 7.26 -5.35
CA ASP A 127 -0.62 6.55 -6.02
C ASP A 127 -0.19 6.09 -7.43
N TRP A 128 0.37 7.00 -8.22
CA TRP A 128 0.84 6.72 -9.57
C TRP A 128 1.97 5.68 -9.61
N LEU A 129 2.96 5.78 -8.71
CA LEU A 129 4.05 4.80 -8.60
C LEU A 129 3.53 3.41 -8.22
N HIS A 130 2.56 3.36 -7.31
CA HIS A 130 1.96 2.10 -6.88
C HIS A 130 1.19 1.43 -8.02
N HIS A 131 0.33 2.17 -8.71
CA HIS A 131 -0.47 1.62 -9.80
C HIS A 131 0.33 1.31 -11.06
N THR A 132 1.41 2.06 -11.33
CA THR A 132 2.18 1.92 -12.57
C THR A 132 3.38 0.97 -12.45
N LEU A 133 4.03 0.93 -11.29
CA LEU A 133 5.26 0.15 -11.06
C LEU A 133 5.13 -0.86 -9.90
N HIS A 134 4.00 -0.87 -9.18
CA HIS A 134 3.84 -1.62 -7.93
C HIS A 134 4.87 -1.22 -6.86
N TRP A 135 5.35 0.02 -6.92
CA TRP A 135 6.30 0.56 -5.96
C TRP A 135 5.58 1.20 -4.79
N SER A 136 6.05 0.93 -3.58
CA SER A 136 5.60 1.57 -2.35
C SER A 136 6.77 2.21 -1.62
N GLU A 137 6.50 3.29 -0.90
CA GLU A 137 7.52 3.94 -0.07
C GLU A 137 7.95 2.98 1.05
N ARG A 138 9.14 2.39 0.91
CA ARG A 138 9.76 1.63 1.99
C ARG A 138 10.45 2.62 2.91
N LYS A 139 9.89 2.84 4.11
CA LYS A 139 10.66 3.44 5.19
C LYS A 139 11.73 2.43 5.58
N ALA A 140 13.00 2.76 5.31
CA ALA A 140 14.11 2.06 5.94
C ALA A 140 13.85 2.04 7.45
N THR A 141 13.95 0.86 8.07
CA THR A 141 13.77 0.68 9.50
C THR A 141 14.76 1.60 10.21
N ARG A 142 14.26 2.64 10.89
CA ARG A 142 15.06 3.59 11.67
C ARG A 142 15.76 2.96 12.89
N ALA A 143 15.64 1.65 13.07
CA ALA A 143 16.29 0.88 14.10
C ALA A 143 17.66 0.35 13.63
N ALA A 144 18.53 1.22 13.11
CA ALA A 144 19.96 0.99 13.25
C ALA A 144 20.33 1.34 14.71
N HIS A 145 19.84 0.54 15.66
CA HIS A 145 20.43 0.55 16.99
C HIS A 145 21.90 0.12 16.82
N LYS A 146 22.79 0.75 17.58
CA LYS A 146 24.21 0.37 17.64
C LYS A 146 24.29 -1.16 17.76
N LEU A 147 25.11 -1.79 16.90
CA LEU A 147 25.36 -3.23 16.99
C LEU A 147 25.71 -3.57 18.45
N PRO A 148 24.97 -4.47 19.11
CA PRO A 148 25.37 -5.01 20.40
C PRO A 148 26.80 -5.56 20.28
N LYS A 149 27.60 -5.52 21.36
CA LYS A 149 28.98 -6.05 21.32
C LYS A 149 29.03 -7.54 20.95
N ASP A 150 27.95 -8.26 21.20
CA ASP A 150 27.77 -9.70 21.00
C ASP A 150 26.87 -10.03 19.81
N TRP A 151 26.68 -9.10 18.86
CA TRP A 151 25.77 -9.27 17.73
C TRP A 151 26.04 -10.53 16.90
N GLU A 152 27.30 -10.94 16.76
CA GLU A 152 27.69 -12.18 16.06
C GLU A 152 27.08 -13.40 16.74
N GLY A 153 27.24 -13.50 18.07
CA GLY A 153 26.70 -14.60 18.86
C GLY A 153 25.16 -14.59 18.92
N GLN A 154 24.53 -13.41 18.91
CA GLN A 154 23.07 -13.31 18.82
C GLN A 154 22.54 -13.76 17.45
N THR A 155 23.25 -13.39 16.38
CA THR A 155 22.90 -13.78 15.00
C THR A 155 23.07 -15.29 14.82
N GLU A 156 24.18 -15.84 15.29
CA GLU A 156 24.46 -17.27 15.24
C GLU A 156 23.44 -18.09 16.05
N LYS A 157 23.11 -17.66 17.28
CA LYS A 157 22.07 -18.32 18.08
C LYS A 157 20.70 -18.27 17.39
N SER A 158 20.33 -17.13 16.80
CA SER A 158 19.06 -16.99 16.10
C SER A 158 19.00 -17.90 14.87
N PHE A 159 20.10 -18.00 14.13
CA PHE A 159 20.25 -18.92 13.00
C PHE A 159 20.03 -20.38 13.44
N PHE A 160 20.69 -20.82 14.52
CA PHE A 160 20.52 -22.19 15.01
C PHE A 160 19.12 -22.48 15.55
N ARG A 161 18.46 -21.52 16.19
CA ARG A 161 17.05 -21.66 16.62
C ARG A 161 16.13 -21.83 15.41
N MET A 162 16.29 -21.00 14.38
CA MET A 162 15.49 -21.14 13.16
C MET A 162 15.74 -22.49 12.48
N ALA A 163 16.99 -22.93 12.36
CA ALA A 163 17.31 -24.24 11.79
C ALA A 163 16.71 -25.39 12.60
N HIS A 164 16.75 -25.29 13.94
CA HIS A 164 16.12 -26.24 14.84
C HIS A 164 14.59 -26.27 14.65
N ASP A 165 13.93 -25.12 14.65
CA ASP A 165 12.48 -25.03 14.55
C ASP A 165 11.98 -25.49 13.18
N ILE A 166 12.72 -25.18 12.10
CA ILE A 166 12.45 -25.72 10.76
C ILE A 166 12.55 -27.25 10.78
N LYS A 167 13.59 -27.81 11.41
CA LYS A 167 13.80 -29.26 11.50
C LYS A 167 12.73 -29.96 12.34
N GLU A 168 12.37 -29.40 13.51
CA GLU A 168 11.45 -30.04 14.46
C GLU A 168 9.96 -29.83 14.10
N HIS A 169 9.62 -28.76 13.40
CA HIS A 169 8.24 -28.43 13.04
C HIS A 169 7.94 -28.48 11.54
N ASP A 170 8.90 -28.94 10.72
CA ASP A 170 8.79 -29.07 9.27
C ASP A 170 8.26 -27.79 8.60
N ILE A 171 8.79 -26.63 9.03
CA ILE A 171 8.29 -25.32 8.63
C ILE A 171 8.61 -25.09 7.14
N PRO A 172 7.60 -24.91 6.27
CA PRO A 172 7.82 -24.62 4.85
C PRO A 172 8.58 -23.31 4.65
N ALA A 173 9.39 -23.23 3.60
CA ALA A 173 10.14 -22.03 3.24
C ALA A 173 9.25 -20.80 3.05
N GLU A 174 8.01 -21.00 2.60
CA GLU A 174 6.99 -19.95 2.41
C GLU A 174 6.54 -19.29 3.72
N LEU A 175 6.71 -19.98 4.86
CA LEU A 175 6.39 -19.46 6.20
C LEU A 175 7.60 -18.81 6.89
N GLN A 176 8.77 -18.80 6.24
CA GLN A 176 9.95 -18.10 6.74
C GLN A 176 9.81 -16.61 6.45
N VAL A 177 9.15 -15.91 7.38
CA VAL A 177 9.09 -14.45 7.37
C VAL A 177 10.39 -13.90 7.94
N ASN A 178 10.94 -12.89 7.29
CA ASN A 178 12.09 -12.12 7.77
C ASN A 178 11.86 -11.65 9.22
N THR A 179 12.43 -12.40 10.18
CA THR A 179 12.27 -12.15 11.62
C THR A 179 12.98 -10.89 12.08
N ASP A 180 13.95 -10.39 11.31
CA ASP A 180 14.55 -9.07 11.49
C ASP A 180 13.53 -7.94 11.24
N GLN A 181 12.42 -8.19 10.52
CA GLN A 181 11.36 -7.21 10.30
C GLN A 181 10.38 -7.06 11.46
N SER A 182 10.26 -8.04 12.38
CA SER A 182 9.17 -8.03 13.37
C SER A 182 9.52 -7.37 14.71
N GLN A 183 10.77 -6.96 14.95
CA GLN A 183 11.22 -6.46 16.28
C GLN A 183 10.79 -7.39 17.43
N GLY A 184 10.58 -8.68 17.14
CA GLY A 184 10.21 -9.67 18.14
C GLY A 184 11.39 -9.90 19.07
N VAL A 185 11.20 -9.63 20.36
CA VAL A 185 12.15 -10.09 21.37
C VAL A 185 11.95 -11.60 21.50
N PHE A 186 12.86 -12.37 20.91
CA PHE A 186 12.92 -13.81 21.15
C PHE A 186 13.48 -14.01 22.56
N ALA A 187 12.62 -14.47 23.47
CA ALA A 187 13.02 -14.88 24.82
C ALA A 187 14.03 -16.05 24.79
#